data_AF-A0A5C4RAD6-F1
#
_entry.id   AF-A0A5C4RAD6-F1
#
_cell.length_a   1.000
_cell.length_b   1.000
_cell.length_c   1.000
_cell.angle_alpha   90.00
_cell.angle_beta   90.00
_cell.angle_gamma   90.00
#
_symmetry.space_group_name_H-M   'P 1'
#
loop_
_entity.id
_entity.type
_entity.pdbx_description
1 polymer ?
#
loop_
_entity_poly.entity_id
_entity_poly.type
_entity_poly.pdbx_seq_one_letter_code
_entity_poly.pdbx_strand_id
1 'polypeptide(L)'
;MVDKIKQLQQLERIARLKAERQLKTFAAFNAHMTVARQRIDSLQATLAQSYDSTAPLTLPEARIANAQAGRAARELRHADQELQRMLPRFQIARQQAAREFGRAEALLGLGQDEAERRRKEKY
;
A
#
# COMPACT_ATOMS: atom_id res chain seq x y z
N MET A 1 -33.45 -21.37 -20.53
CA MET A 1 -33.39 -20.18 -19.65
C MET A 1 -32.20 -20.39 -18.71
N VAL A 2 -31.14 -19.59 -18.83
CA VAL A 2 -29.91 -19.80 -18.03
C VAL A 2 -30.22 -19.51 -16.57
N ASP A 3 -29.79 -20.39 -15.68
CA ASP A 3 -29.98 -20.24 -14.23
C ASP A 3 -29.20 -19.00 -13.75
N LYS A 4 -29.92 -17.98 -13.25
CA LYS A 4 -29.37 -16.71 -12.79
C LYS A 4 -28.29 -16.90 -11.71
N ILE A 5 -28.43 -17.91 -10.86
CA ILE A 5 -27.43 -18.27 -9.84
C ILE A 5 -26.11 -18.69 -10.52
N LYS A 6 -26.19 -19.51 -11.58
CA LYS A 6 -25.00 -19.94 -12.34
C LYS A 6 -24.31 -18.77 -13.04
N GLN A 7 -25.07 -17.79 -13.53
CA GLN A 7 -24.51 -16.57 -14.13
C GLN A 7 -23.77 -15.72 -13.09
N LEU A 8 -24.36 -15.53 -11.91
CA LEU A 8 -23.71 -14.79 -10.82
C LEU A 8 -22.43 -15.48 -10.36
N GLN A 9 -22.41 -16.81 -10.26
CA GLN A 9 -21.20 -17.58 -9.95
C GLN A 9 -20.11 -17.42 -11.02
N GLN A 10 -20.47 -17.41 -12.31
CA GLN A 10 -19.50 -17.18 -13.38
C GLN A 10 -18.91 -15.77 -13.32
N LEU A 11 -19.75 -14.76 -13.07
CA LEU A 11 -19.31 -13.37 -12.93
C LEU A 11 -18.43 -13.17 -11.69
N GLU A 12 -18.79 -13.78 -10.56
CA GLU A 12 -18.01 -13.76 -9.32
C GLU A 12 -16.60 -14.33 -9.58
N ARG A 13 -16.50 -15.50 -10.22
CA ARG A 13 -15.21 -16.12 -10.54
C ARG A 13 -14.33 -15.21 -11.41
N ILE A 14 -14.90 -14.54 -12.41
CA ILE A 14 -14.17 -13.58 -13.26
C ILE A 14 -13.73 -12.36 -12.45
N ALA A 15 -14.61 -11.83 -11.60
CA ALA A 15 -14.30 -10.69 -10.75
C ALA A 15 -13.21 -11.03 -9.72
N ARG A 16 -13.22 -12.25 -9.17
CA ARG A 16 -12.20 -12.76 -8.23
C ARG A 16 -10.82 -12.78 -8.87
N LEU A 17 -10.70 -13.32 -10.07
CA LEU A 17 -9.43 -13.34 -10.82
C LEU A 17 -8.92 -11.91 -11.12
N LYS A 18 -9.82 -10.98 -11.43
CA LYS A 18 -9.45 -9.56 -11.61
C LYS A 18 -8.99 -8.91 -10.31
N ALA A 19 -9.71 -9.14 -9.22
CA ALA A 19 -9.36 -8.64 -7.90
C ALA A 19 -7.99 -9.16 -7.46
N GLU A 20 -7.72 -10.46 -7.60
CA GLU A 20 -6.42 -11.07 -7.29
C GLU A 20 -5.27 -10.42 -8.07
N ARG A 21 -5.47 -10.16 -9.37
CA ARG A 21 -4.48 -9.47 -10.20
C ARG A 21 -4.19 -8.07 -9.66
N GLN A 22 -5.23 -7.28 -9.37
CA GLN A 22 -5.05 -5.93 -8.84
C GLN A 22 -4.42 -5.92 -7.45
N LEU A 23 -4.79 -6.87 -6.59
CA LEU A 23 -4.20 -7.03 -5.26
C LEU A 23 -2.70 -7.36 -5.34
N LYS A 24 -2.28 -8.23 -6.26
CA LYS A 24 -0.86 -8.51 -6.50
C LYS A 24 -0.11 -7.25 -6.95
N THR A 25 -0.67 -6.49 -7.88
CA THR A 25 -0.08 -5.21 -8.32
C THR A 25 0.02 -4.22 -7.16
N PHE A 26 -1.04 -4.07 -6.36
CA PHE A 26 -1.03 -3.20 -5.19
C PHE A 26 -0.01 -3.65 -4.13
N ALA A 27 0.11 -4.96 -3.88
CA ALA A 27 1.07 -5.51 -2.93
C ALA A 27 2.52 -5.15 -3.31
N ALA A 28 2.87 -5.21 -4.59
CA ALA A 28 4.18 -4.78 -5.08
C ALA A 28 4.42 -3.28 -4.81
N PHE A 29 3.44 -2.41 -5.12
CA PHE A 29 3.53 -0.99 -4.79
C PHE A 29 3.68 -0.75 -3.28
N ASN A 30 2.94 -1.50 -2.46
CA ASN A 30 3.01 -1.38 -1.00
C ASN A 30 4.36 -1.80 -0.43
N ALA A 31 5.00 -2.83 -1.00
CA ALA A 31 6.35 -3.23 -0.63
C ALA A 31 7.35 -2.10 -0.88
N HIS A 32 7.32 -1.49 -2.08
CA HIS A 32 8.16 -0.33 -2.39
C HIS A 32 7.90 0.86 -1.46
N MET A 33 6.62 1.12 -1.15
CA MET A 33 6.25 2.23 -0.28
C MET A 33 6.70 2.02 1.17
N THR A 34 6.69 0.77 1.63
CA THR A 34 7.18 0.38 2.95
C THR A 34 8.69 0.61 3.06
N VAL A 35 9.46 0.15 2.07
CA VAL A 35 10.91 0.36 2.02
C VAL A 35 11.27 1.84 1.97
N ALA A 36 10.54 2.64 1.18
CA ALA A 36 10.77 4.09 1.10
C ALA A 36 10.53 4.79 2.44
N ARG A 37 9.49 4.40 3.18
CA ARG A 37 9.21 4.93 4.52
C ARG A 37 10.27 4.52 5.53
N GLN A 38 10.66 3.25 5.55
CA GLN A 38 11.73 2.76 6.42
C GLN A 38 13.05 3.51 6.20
N ARG A 39 13.36 3.88 4.95
CA ARG A 39 14.53 4.70 4.62
C ARG A 39 14.42 6.12 5.16
N ILE A 40 13.24 6.73 5.10
CA ILE A 40 12.99 8.05 5.70
C ILE A 40 13.16 7.98 7.22
N ASP A 41 12.54 6.99 7.86
CA ASP A 41 12.60 6.80 9.30
C ASP A 41 14.06 6.61 9.79
N SER A 42 14.87 5.83 9.07
CA SER A 42 16.28 5.63 9.43
C SER A 42 17.14 6.87 9.25
N LEU A 43 16.89 7.67 8.20
CA LEU A 43 17.57 8.95 7.99
C LEU A 43 17.18 9.98 9.05
N GLN A 44 15.91 10.02 9.44
CA GLN A 44 15.43 10.86 10.55
C GLN A 44 16.09 10.47 11.87
N ALA A 45 16.15 9.16 12.18
CA ALA A 45 16.83 8.67 13.39
C ALA A 45 18.32 9.03 13.40
N THR A 46 19.00 8.88 12.25
CA THR A 46 20.42 9.27 12.10
C THR A 46 20.63 10.76 12.33
N LEU A 47 19.73 11.58 11.80
CA LEU A 47 19.77 13.04 11.96
C LEU A 47 19.53 13.43 13.43
N ALA A 48 18.51 12.86 14.07
CA ALA A 48 18.20 13.09 15.47
C ALA A 48 19.37 12.71 16.38
N GLN A 49 19.94 11.51 16.17
CA GLN A 49 21.12 11.06 16.92
C GLN A 49 22.31 12.03 16.79
N SER A 50 22.49 12.63 15.63
CA SER A 50 23.57 13.60 15.40
C SER A 50 23.38 14.89 16.20
N TYR A 51 22.12 15.32 16.38
CA TYR A 51 21.79 16.54 17.13
C TYR A 51 21.63 16.32 18.65
N ASP A 52 21.15 15.15 19.04
CA ASP A 52 20.94 14.78 20.45
C ASP A 52 22.25 14.36 21.15
N SER A 53 23.33 14.17 20.39
CA SER A 53 24.65 13.84 20.94
C SER A 53 25.19 14.99 21.78
N THR A 54 25.27 14.79 23.09
CA THR A 54 25.88 15.73 24.04
C THR A 54 27.35 15.41 24.33
N ALA A 55 27.96 14.52 23.53
CA ALA A 55 29.36 14.15 23.72
C ALA A 55 30.27 15.37 23.50
N PRO A 56 31.30 15.59 24.34
CA PRO A 56 32.26 16.65 24.10
C PRO A 56 33.08 16.30 22.85
N LEU A 57 32.87 17.05 21.77
CA LEU A 57 33.59 16.87 20.51
C LEU A 57 34.74 17.88 20.42
N THR A 58 35.89 17.41 19.94
CA THR A 58 36.94 18.29 19.43
C THR A 58 36.45 18.98 18.14
N LEU A 59 37.11 20.07 17.74
CA LEU A 59 36.74 20.80 16.53
C LEU A 59 36.74 19.91 15.24
N PRO A 60 37.73 19.03 15.01
CA PRO A 60 37.69 18.11 13.88
C PRO A 60 36.50 17.15 13.93
N GLU A 61 36.18 16.60 15.10
CA GLU A 61 35.05 15.68 15.28
C GLU A 61 33.71 16.39 15.05
N ALA A 62 33.56 17.63 15.54
CA ALA A 62 32.38 18.45 15.31
C ALA A 62 32.16 18.76 13.81
N ARG A 63 33.25 19.00 13.05
CA ARG A 63 33.16 19.19 11.58
C ARG A 63 32.69 17.92 10.88
N ILE A 64 33.18 16.76 11.29
CA ILE A 64 32.77 15.47 10.73
C ILE A 64 31.30 15.19 11.05
N ALA A 65 30.87 15.38 12.30
CA ALA A 65 29.48 15.21 12.72
C ALA A 65 28.53 16.13 11.92
N ASN A 66 28.90 17.41 11.76
CA ASN A 66 28.13 18.36 10.94
C ASN A 66 28.06 17.95 9.46
N ALA A 67 29.15 17.42 8.89
CA ALA A 67 29.16 16.94 7.51
C ALA A 67 28.23 15.72 7.33
N GLN A 68 28.23 14.79 8.30
CA GLN A 68 27.34 13.63 8.32
C GLN A 68 25.87 14.04 8.47
N ALA A 69 25.56 14.93 9.41
CA ALA A 69 24.21 15.47 9.59
C ALA A 69 23.72 16.20 8.34
N GLY A 70 24.58 17.03 7.72
CA GLY A 70 24.27 17.73 6.48
C GLY A 70 24.01 16.78 5.30
N ARG A 71 24.75 15.66 5.22
CA ARG A 71 24.49 14.61 4.24
C ARG A 71 23.14 13.94 4.50
N ALA A 72 22.88 13.49 5.72
CA ALA A 72 21.63 12.84 6.10
C ALA A 72 20.42 13.74 5.83
N ALA A 73 20.51 15.03 6.12
CA ALA A 73 19.45 16.00 5.84
C ALA A 73 19.11 16.14 4.34
N ARG A 74 20.15 16.14 3.47
CA ARG A 74 19.93 16.18 2.02
C ARG A 74 19.32 14.88 1.50
N GLU A 75 19.84 13.74 1.96
CA GLU A 75 19.29 12.43 1.60
C GLU A 75 17.84 12.28 2.06
N LEU A 76 17.50 12.76 3.27
CA LEU A 76 16.14 12.78 3.79
C LEU A 76 15.21 13.59 2.89
N ARG A 77 15.61 14.82 2.52
CA ARG A 77 14.83 15.66 1.59
C ARG A 77 14.60 14.96 0.25
N HIS A 78 15.60 14.26 -0.28
CA HIS A 78 15.44 13.49 -1.53
C HIS A 78 14.49 12.31 -1.36
N ALA A 79 14.63 11.54 -0.29
CA ALA A 79 13.75 10.40 0.01
C ALA A 79 12.29 10.85 0.20
N ASP A 80 12.06 11.97 0.89
CA ASP A 80 10.72 12.57 1.03
C ASP A 80 10.13 12.94 -0.33
N GLN A 81 10.91 13.57 -1.21
CA GLN A 81 10.46 13.93 -2.56
C GLN A 81 10.13 12.69 -3.40
N GLU A 82 10.93 11.63 -3.31
CA GLU A 82 10.67 10.35 -3.96
C GLU A 82 9.35 9.73 -3.46
N LEU A 83 9.14 9.73 -2.14
CA LEU A 83 7.90 9.24 -1.52
C LEU A 83 6.67 10.03 -2.01
N GLN A 84 6.77 11.36 -2.05
CA GLN A 84 5.69 12.23 -2.54
C GLN A 84 5.36 11.96 -4.01
N ARG A 85 6.37 11.67 -4.85
CA ARG A 85 6.16 11.30 -6.26
C ARG A 85 5.48 9.93 -6.43
N MET A 86 5.73 9.00 -5.51
CA MET A 86 5.12 7.66 -5.55
C MET A 86 3.66 7.66 -5.06
N LEU A 87 3.31 8.58 -4.16
CA LEU A 87 2.04 8.59 -3.44
C LEU A 87 0.80 8.57 -4.36
N PRO A 88 0.70 9.36 -5.45
CA PRO A 88 -0.48 9.34 -6.31
C PRO A 88 -0.70 7.97 -6.97
N ARG A 89 0.37 7.37 -7.49
CA ARG A 89 0.30 6.04 -8.15
C ARG A 89 -0.08 4.95 -7.16
N PHE A 90 0.45 5.02 -5.93
CA PHE A 90 0.07 4.13 -4.85
C PHE A 90 -1.42 4.23 -4.52
N GLN A 91 -1.96 5.46 -4.41
CA GLN A 91 -3.38 5.69 -4.13
C GLN A 91 -4.29 5.17 -5.25
N ILE A 92 -3.91 5.38 -6.51
CA ILE A 92 -4.63 4.85 -7.67
C ILE A 92 -4.66 3.32 -7.62
N ALA A 93 -3.50 2.67 -7.42
CA ALA A 93 -3.42 1.22 -7.31
C ALA A 93 -4.26 0.68 -6.14
N ARG A 94 -4.24 1.36 -4.99
CA ARG A 94 -5.07 1.02 -3.83
C ARG A 94 -6.56 1.08 -4.15
N GLN A 95 -7.01 2.17 -4.78
CA GLN A 95 -8.42 2.35 -5.15
C GLN A 95 -8.88 1.32 -6.18
N GLN A 96 -8.05 1.02 -7.18
CA GLN A 96 -8.34 -0.01 -8.19
C GLN A 96 -8.47 -1.40 -7.57
N ALA A 97 -7.53 -1.78 -6.70
CA ALA A 97 -7.59 -3.05 -5.98
C ALA A 97 -8.83 -3.15 -5.08
N ALA A 98 -9.13 -2.09 -4.32
CA ALA A 98 -10.32 -2.04 -3.47
C ALA A 98 -11.62 -2.16 -4.28
N ARG A 99 -11.70 -1.50 -5.44
CA ARG A 99 -12.88 -1.54 -6.31
C ARG A 99 -13.11 -2.93 -6.90
N GLU A 100 -12.08 -3.57 -7.45
CA GLU A 100 -12.23 -4.91 -8.02
C GLU A 100 -12.52 -5.96 -6.95
N PHE A 101 -11.90 -5.84 -5.78
CA PHE A 101 -12.23 -6.68 -4.63
C PHE A 101 -13.70 -6.50 -4.20
N GLY A 102 -14.15 -5.26 -3.98
CA GLY A 102 -15.53 -4.97 -3.60
C GLY A 102 -16.54 -5.45 -4.64
N ARG A 103 -16.19 -5.40 -5.94
CA ARG A 103 -17.03 -5.97 -7.01
C ARG A 103 -17.17 -7.48 -6.89
N ALA A 104 -16.09 -8.20 -6.58
CA ALA A 104 -16.14 -9.64 -6.38
C ALA A 104 -17.03 -10.00 -5.17
N GLU A 105 -16.86 -9.28 -4.06
CA GLU A 105 -17.68 -9.47 -2.84
C GLU A 105 -19.17 -9.16 -3.09
N ALA A 106 -19.49 -8.12 -3.85
CA ALA A 106 -20.87 -7.81 -4.20
C ALA A 106 -21.52 -8.92 -5.04
N LEU A 107 -20.78 -9.50 -5.99
CA LEU A 107 -21.29 -10.61 -6.81
C LEU A 107 -21.50 -11.89 -6.00
N LEU A 108 -20.61 -12.15 -5.03
CA LEU A 108 -20.77 -13.25 -4.07
C LEU A 108 -22.06 -13.07 -3.25
N GLY A 109 -22.28 -11.88 -2.68
CA GLY A 109 -23.48 -11.56 -1.91
C GLY A 109 -24.76 -11.72 -2.74
N LEU A 110 -24.80 -11.13 -3.94
CA LEU A 110 -25.95 -11.28 -4.86
C LEU A 110 -26.23 -12.75 -5.21
N GLY A 111 -25.18 -13.57 -5.39
CA GLY A 111 -25.32 -15.00 -5.63
C GLY A 111 -25.92 -15.76 -4.45
N GLN A 112 -25.56 -15.38 -3.22
CA GLN A 112 -26.11 -15.94 -1.99
C GLN A 112 -27.58 -15.55 -1.81
N ASP A 113 -27.90 -14.26 -1.97
CA ASP A 113 -29.27 -13.74 -1.85
C ASP A 113 -30.24 -14.42 -2.83
N GLU A 114 -29.80 -14.60 -4.09
CA GLU A 114 -30.62 -15.28 -5.11
C GLU A 114 -30.83 -16.77 -4.78
N ALA A 115 -29.80 -17.43 -4.25
CA ALA A 115 -29.90 -18.82 -3.82
C ALA A 115 -30.86 -18.98 -2.62
N GLU A 116 -30.84 -18.06 -1.68
CA GLU A 116 -31.78 -18.03 -0.55
C GLU A 116 -33.21 -17.78 -0.99
N ARG A 117 -33.44 -16.80 -1.88
CA ARG A 117 -34.76 -16.53 -2.45
C ARG A 117 -35.36 -17.77 -3.11
N ARG A 118 -34.57 -18.46 -3.94
CA ARG A 118 -35.02 -19.68 -4.62
C ARG A 118 -35.30 -20.83 -3.67
N ARG A 119 -34.63 -20.90 -2.52
CA ARG A 119 -34.96 -21.87 -1.45
C ARG A 119 -36.30 -21.52 -0.83
N LYS A 120 -36.53 -20.25 -0.48
CA LYS A 120 -37.80 -19.79 0.12
C LYS A 120 -39.00 -19.99 -0.82
N GLU A 121 -38.82 -19.81 -2.13
CA GLU A 121 -39.88 -20.03 -3.13
C GLU A 121 -40.22 -21.52 -3.37
N LYS A 122 -39.37 -22.45 -2.91
CA LYS A 122 -39.59 -23.90 -3.02
C LYS A 122 -40.32 -24.51 -1.82
N TYR A 123 -40.48 -23.75 -0.74
CA TYR A 123 -41.21 -24.13 0.47
C TYR A 123 -42.46 -23.27 0.61
#